data_AF-A0A7V4A8H2-F1
#
_entry.id   AF-A0A7V4A8H2-F1
#
_cell.length_a   1.000
_cell.length_b   1.000
_cell.length_c   1.000
_cell.angle_alpha   90.00
_cell.angle_beta   90.00
_cell.angle_gamma   90.00
#
_symmetry.space_group_name_H-M   'P 1'
#
loop_
_entity.id
_entity.type
_entity.pdbx_description
1 polymer ?
#
loop_
_entity_poly.entity_id
_entity_poly.type
_entity_poly.pdbx_seq_one_letter_code
_entity_poly.pdbx_strand_id
1 'polypeptide(L)'
;MFIYLKILSALRYINFVLSISVCFLVFFVFRCDKIAVKEGGNTIKDCPVVYYKDFDGDKFSDGITSCIKQEGYYTADELILTYGDCDDSNPKVYPFSQTMPSGLTPQVCPPPYQQ
;
A
#
# COMPACT_ATOMS: atom_id res chain seq x y z
N MET A 1 23.89 -65.05 21.00
CA MET A 1 23.30 -63.87 21.70
C MET A 1 23.97 -62.53 21.33
N PHE A 2 25.29 -62.45 21.11
CA PHE A 2 26.00 -61.20 20.77
C PHE A 2 25.71 -60.63 19.37
N ILE A 3 25.38 -61.48 18.40
CA ILE A 3 25.08 -61.06 17.01
C ILE A 3 23.75 -60.28 16.95
N TYR A 4 22.74 -60.73 17.69
CA TYR A 4 21.43 -60.08 17.73
C TYR A 4 21.48 -58.68 18.34
N LEU A 5 22.32 -58.48 19.37
CA LEU A 5 22.53 -57.16 20.00
C LEU A 5 23.21 -56.15 19.06
N LYS A 6 24.18 -56.61 18.24
CA LYS A 6 24.83 -55.78 17.22
C LYS A 6 23.86 -55.40 16.09
N ILE A 7 23.01 -56.32 15.67
CA ILE A 7 21.99 -56.08 14.63
C ILE A 7 20.95 -55.07 15.12
N LEU A 8 20.48 -55.18 16.37
CA LEU A 8 19.53 -54.21 16.95
C LEU A 8 20.13 -52.80 17.07
N SER A 9 21.41 -52.69 17.43
CA SER A 9 22.12 -51.41 17.47
C SER A 9 22.27 -50.80 16.07
N ALA A 10 22.58 -51.61 15.05
CA ALA A 10 22.68 -51.16 13.67
C ALA A 10 21.32 -50.72 13.10
N LEU A 11 20.24 -51.48 13.37
CA LEU A 11 18.88 -51.11 12.94
C LEU A 11 18.40 -49.82 13.61
N ARG A 12 18.73 -49.60 14.88
CA ARG A 12 18.42 -48.35 15.60
C ARG A 12 19.22 -47.16 15.07
N TYR A 13 20.48 -47.37 14.70
CA TYR A 13 21.31 -46.37 14.04
C TYR A 13 20.77 -45.99 12.65
N ILE A 14 20.37 -46.97 11.84
CA ILE A 14 19.80 -46.74 10.51
C ILE A 14 18.50 -45.92 10.61
N ASN A 15 17.58 -46.26 11.52
CA ASN A 15 16.35 -45.49 11.73
C ASN A 15 16.60 -44.06 12.21
N PHE A 16 17.63 -43.84 13.06
CA PHE A 16 18.02 -42.51 13.53
C PHE A 16 18.58 -41.64 12.40
N VAL A 17 19.43 -42.20 11.54
CA VAL A 17 20.00 -41.49 10.38
C VAL A 17 18.93 -41.22 9.31
N LEU A 18 18.02 -42.16 9.07
CA LEU A 18 16.89 -41.97 8.15
C LEU A 18 15.96 -40.85 8.67
N SER A 19 15.68 -40.83 9.97
CA SER A 19 14.86 -39.80 10.62
C SER A 19 15.50 -38.42 10.51
N ILE A 20 16.80 -38.29 10.77
CA ILE A 20 17.54 -37.02 10.61
C ILE A 20 17.55 -36.57 9.15
N SER A 21 17.79 -37.47 8.20
CA SER A 21 17.81 -37.14 6.76
C SER A 21 16.43 -36.68 6.26
N VAL A 22 15.35 -37.33 6.70
CA VAL A 22 13.98 -36.90 6.39
C VAL A 22 13.68 -35.56 7.06
N CYS A 23 14.13 -35.35 8.30
CA CYS A 23 13.99 -34.07 8.99
C CYS A 23 14.73 -32.95 8.23
N PHE A 24 15.97 -33.18 7.82
CA PHE A 24 16.75 -32.20 7.06
C PHE A 24 16.10 -31.88 5.71
N LEU A 25 15.58 -32.87 4.99
CA LEU A 25 14.85 -32.63 3.74
C LEU A 25 13.54 -31.87 3.98
N VAL A 26 12.81 -32.15 5.06
CA VAL A 26 11.60 -31.39 5.45
C VAL A 26 11.99 -29.95 5.84
N PHE A 27 13.06 -29.72 6.58
CA PHE A 27 13.54 -28.36 6.92
C PHE A 27 14.09 -27.58 5.72
N PHE A 28 14.62 -28.27 4.70
CA PHE A 28 15.08 -27.63 3.46
C PHE A 28 13.95 -27.38 2.46
N VAL A 29 12.95 -28.27 2.37
CA VAL A 29 11.78 -28.14 1.48
C VAL A 29 10.73 -27.19 2.08
N PHE A 30 10.56 -27.19 3.39
CA PHE A 30 9.77 -26.20 4.13
C PHE A 30 10.67 -25.10 4.70
N ARG A 31 11.65 -24.63 3.91
CA ARG A 31 12.10 -23.25 4.10
C ARG A 31 10.81 -22.44 3.98
N CYS A 32 10.36 -21.81 5.07
CA CYS A 32 9.40 -20.73 4.97
C CYS A 32 10.07 -19.69 4.09
N ASP A 33 9.87 -19.80 2.77
CA ASP A 33 9.76 -18.61 1.98
C ASP A 33 8.77 -17.78 2.77
N LYS A 34 9.24 -16.63 3.25
CA LYS A 34 8.35 -15.54 3.55
C LYS A 34 7.54 -15.40 2.27
N ILE A 35 6.35 -15.98 2.23
CA ILE A 35 5.28 -15.44 1.43
C ILE A 35 5.06 -14.09 2.12
N ALA A 36 5.87 -13.11 1.75
CA ALA A 36 5.47 -11.74 1.82
C ALA A 36 4.30 -11.67 0.82
N VAL A 37 3.13 -12.12 1.27
CA VAL A 37 1.93 -11.38 0.95
C VAL A 37 2.27 -10.02 1.53
N LYS A 38 2.82 -9.14 0.69
CA LYS A 38 2.47 -7.75 0.85
C LYS A 38 0.97 -7.82 0.76
N GLU A 39 0.29 -7.77 1.91
CA GLU A 39 -1.10 -7.33 1.87
C GLU A 39 -1.01 -6.05 1.08
N GLY A 40 -1.54 -6.09 -0.14
CA GLY A 40 -1.35 -5.07 -1.15
C GLY A 40 -2.02 -3.81 -0.65
N GLY A 41 -1.29 -3.10 0.20
CA GLY A 41 -1.08 -1.67 0.20
C GLY A 41 -2.28 -0.88 -0.23
N ASN A 42 -3.34 -0.86 0.58
CA ASN A 42 -4.34 0.20 0.48
C ASN A 42 -3.81 1.51 1.11
N THR A 43 -2.50 1.76 0.95
CA THR A 43 -1.83 2.99 1.35
C THR A 43 -1.27 3.62 0.09
N ILE A 44 -1.43 4.94 -0.04
CA ILE A 44 -0.97 5.74 -1.20
C ILE A 44 0.51 5.46 -1.54
N LYS A 45 1.29 4.99 -0.57
CA LYS A 45 2.73 4.69 -0.67
C LYS A 45 3.07 3.52 -1.59
N ASP A 46 2.12 2.62 -1.85
CA ASP A 46 2.31 1.47 -2.73
C ASP A 46 1.76 1.70 -4.14
N CYS A 47 1.24 2.90 -4.42
CA CYS A 47 0.64 3.22 -5.70
C CYS A 47 1.71 3.64 -6.72
N PRO A 48 1.81 2.97 -7.89
CA PRO A 48 2.82 3.30 -8.89
C PRO A 48 2.61 4.70 -9.49
N VAL A 49 1.35 5.15 -9.54
CA VAL A 49 0.94 6.51 -9.91
C VAL A 49 -0.19 6.92 -8.97
N VAL A 50 -0.15 8.16 -8.50
CA VAL A 50 -1.19 8.76 -7.66
C VAL A 50 -1.95 9.79 -8.50
N TYR A 51 -3.27 9.68 -8.49
CA TYR A 51 -4.18 10.64 -9.10
C TYR A 51 -4.91 11.41 -7.99
N TYR A 52 -5.19 12.68 -8.24
CA TYR A 52 -5.83 13.63 -7.35
C TYR A 52 -7.15 14.07 -7.98
N LYS A 53 -8.20 14.15 -7.17
CA LYS A 53 -9.53 14.55 -7.60
C LYS A 53 -9.57 16.05 -7.94
N ASP A 54 -10.12 16.39 -9.10
CA ASP A 54 -10.45 17.75 -9.59
C ASP A 54 -11.69 17.56 -10.49
N PHE A 55 -12.87 17.72 -9.90
CA PHE A 55 -14.15 17.43 -10.54
C PHE A 55 -14.72 18.62 -11.30
N ASP A 56 -14.35 19.85 -10.93
CA ASP A 56 -14.82 21.06 -11.58
C ASP A 56 -13.86 21.63 -12.65
N GLY A 57 -12.63 21.14 -12.69
CA GLY A 57 -11.64 21.42 -13.73
C GLY A 57 -10.85 22.72 -13.53
N ASP A 58 -10.78 23.25 -12.31
CA ASP A 58 -10.01 24.46 -11.99
C ASP A 58 -8.51 24.20 -11.71
N LYS A 59 -8.09 22.93 -11.72
CA LYS A 59 -6.73 22.43 -11.48
C LYS A 59 -6.27 22.46 -10.03
N PHE A 60 -7.20 22.57 -9.08
CA PHE A 60 -6.93 22.38 -7.67
C PHE A 60 -7.65 21.12 -7.19
N SER A 61 -7.13 20.50 -6.14
CA SER A 61 -7.70 19.28 -5.57
C SER A 61 -8.08 19.50 -4.12
N ASP A 62 -9.11 18.78 -3.66
CA ASP A 62 -9.49 18.67 -2.24
C ASP A 62 -8.52 17.78 -1.44
N GLY A 63 -7.56 17.14 -2.11
CA GLY A 63 -6.59 16.22 -1.52
C GLY A 63 -7.04 14.76 -1.52
N ILE A 64 -8.21 14.45 -2.10
CA ILE A 64 -8.65 13.08 -2.31
C ILE A 64 -7.81 12.45 -3.41
N THR A 65 -7.22 11.28 -3.10
CA THR A 65 -6.32 10.56 -4.01
C THR A 65 -6.87 9.19 -4.42
N SER A 66 -6.55 8.75 -5.63
CA SER A 66 -6.83 7.41 -6.15
C SER A 66 -5.59 6.83 -6.82
N CYS A 67 -5.46 5.50 -6.78
CA CYS A 67 -4.38 4.77 -7.44
C CYS A 67 -4.78 4.26 -8.84
N ILE A 68 -6.04 4.50 -9.21
CA ILE A 68 -6.61 4.15 -10.51
C ILE A 68 -7.05 5.45 -11.17
N LYS A 69 -6.75 5.62 -12.46
CA LYS A 69 -7.23 6.77 -13.21
C LYS A 69 -8.75 6.70 -13.38
N GLN A 70 -9.44 7.73 -12.90
CA GLN A 70 -10.89 7.90 -13.02
C GLN A 70 -11.19 9.24 -13.72
N GLU A 71 -12.44 9.45 -14.13
CA GLU A 71 -12.88 10.75 -14.63
C GLU A 71 -12.86 11.77 -13.49
N GLY A 72 -12.37 12.99 -13.75
CA GLY A 72 -12.15 14.00 -12.71
C GLY A 72 -10.96 13.69 -11.78
N TYR A 73 -10.03 12.83 -12.21
CA TYR A 73 -8.80 12.54 -11.47
C TYR A 73 -7.58 12.74 -12.36
N TYR A 74 -6.62 13.52 -11.86
CA TYR A 74 -5.44 13.97 -12.60
C TYR A 74 -4.16 13.72 -11.83
N THR A 75 -3.05 13.61 -12.52
CA THR A 75 -1.72 13.49 -11.89
C THR A 75 -1.30 14.82 -11.25
N ALA A 76 -0.35 14.76 -10.32
CA ALA A 76 0.18 15.97 -9.67
C ALA A 76 0.73 17.00 -10.69
N ASP A 77 1.27 16.53 -11.81
CA ASP A 77 1.82 17.39 -12.87
C ASP A 77 0.74 18.09 -13.72
N GLU A 78 -0.49 17.57 -13.72
CA GLU A 78 -1.63 18.15 -14.44
C GLU A 78 -2.34 19.24 -13.61
N LEU A 79 -2.11 19.27 -12.29
CA LEU A 79 -2.71 20.19 -11.34
C LEU A 79 -1.75 21.34 -10.95
N ILE A 80 -2.32 22.44 -10.46
CA ILE A 80 -1.55 23.55 -9.87
C ILE A 80 -1.22 23.23 -8.41
N LEU A 81 -2.20 22.73 -7.67
CA LEU A 81 -2.02 22.21 -6.32
C LEU A 81 -2.84 20.94 -6.14
N THR A 82 -2.27 20.00 -5.41
CA THR A 82 -2.92 18.73 -5.06
C THR A 82 -3.72 18.82 -3.76
N TYR A 83 -4.06 20.05 -3.34
CA TYR A 83 -4.77 20.33 -2.09
C TYR A 83 -5.34 21.77 -2.13
N GLY A 84 -6.28 22.04 -1.23
CA GLY A 84 -6.74 23.40 -0.93
C GLY A 84 -7.93 23.87 -1.74
N ASP A 85 -8.44 23.06 -2.67
CA ASP A 85 -9.79 23.27 -3.20
C ASP A 85 -10.83 22.97 -2.10
N CYS A 86 -11.72 23.94 -1.89
CA CYS A 86 -12.75 23.90 -0.85
C CYS A 86 -14.12 23.54 -1.42
N ASP A 87 -14.32 23.68 -2.72
CA ASP A 87 -15.58 23.39 -3.40
C ASP A 87 -15.31 22.83 -4.80
N ASP A 88 -15.01 21.53 -4.85
CA ASP A 88 -14.72 20.73 -6.04
C ASP A 88 -15.96 20.50 -6.94
N SER A 89 -16.93 21.41 -6.89
CA SER A 89 -18.10 21.48 -7.75
C SER A 89 -18.23 22.84 -8.43
N ASN A 90 -17.34 23.79 -8.14
CA ASN A 90 -17.40 25.16 -8.58
C ASN A 90 -16.01 25.72 -8.92
N PRO A 91 -15.67 25.84 -10.22
CA PRO A 91 -14.31 26.14 -10.68
C PRO A 91 -13.85 27.58 -10.42
N LYS A 92 -14.64 28.34 -9.65
CA LYS A 92 -14.33 29.69 -9.17
C LYS A 92 -13.83 29.68 -7.73
N VAL A 93 -13.83 28.54 -7.05
CA VAL A 93 -13.58 28.42 -5.60
C VAL A 93 -12.27 27.66 -5.34
N TYR A 94 -11.19 28.13 -5.93
CA TYR A 94 -9.83 27.63 -5.69
C TYR A 94 -8.97 28.57 -4.83
N PRO A 95 -7.86 28.08 -4.25
CA PRO A 95 -6.84 28.91 -3.61
C PRO A 95 -6.44 30.12 -4.46
N PHE A 96 -6.37 31.31 -3.86
CA PHE A 96 -5.96 32.55 -4.54
C PHE A 96 -6.94 33.09 -5.61
N SER A 97 -8.17 32.57 -5.72
CA SER A 97 -9.18 33.14 -6.62
C SER A 97 -9.68 34.50 -6.12
N GLN A 98 -10.14 35.37 -7.03
CA GLN A 98 -10.71 36.69 -6.66
C GLN A 98 -12.08 36.56 -5.97
N THR A 99 -12.74 35.41 -6.12
CA THR A 99 -13.99 35.04 -5.45
C THR A 99 -13.75 34.41 -4.07
N MET A 100 -12.49 34.11 -3.70
CA MET A 100 -12.15 33.79 -2.32
C MET A 100 -12.37 35.03 -1.44
N PRO A 101 -13.06 34.90 -0.29
CA PRO A 101 -13.31 36.02 0.60
C PRO A 101 -12.00 36.71 1.00
N SER A 102 -11.94 38.02 0.83
CA SER A 102 -10.79 38.86 1.14
C SER A 102 -10.47 38.80 2.64
N GLY A 103 -9.35 38.17 3.00
CA GLY A 103 -8.87 38.09 4.39
C GLY A 103 -8.29 36.74 4.82
N LEU A 104 -8.30 35.73 3.96
CA LEU A 104 -7.79 34.39 4.26
C LEU A 104 -6.38 34.21 3.72
N THR A 105 -5.46 33.79 4.59
CA THR A 105 -4.17 33.25 4.17
C THR A 105 -4.40 31.97 3.36
N PRO A 106 -3.46 31.58 2.48
CA PRO A 106 -3.57 30.35 1.72
C PRO A 106 -3.76 29.20 2.71
N GLN A 107 -4.82 28.40 2.54
CA GLN A 107 -5.08 27.07 3.14
C GLN A 107 -6.30 26.89 4.05
N VAL A 108 -7.00 27.93 4.53
CA VAL A 108 -8.15 27.69 5.42
C VAL A 108 -9.47 27.87 4.67
N CYS A 109 -10.12 26.76 4.32
CA CYS A 109 -11.47 26.77 3.76
C CYS A 109 -12.43 27.45 4.76
N PRO A 110 -13.16 28.50 4.34
CA PRO A 110 -14.08 29.19 5.22
C PRO A 110 -15.25 28.25 5.60
N PRO A 111 -15.66 28.17 6.87
CA PRO A 111 -16.93 27.53 7.21
C PRO A 111 -18.07 28.20 6.43
N PRO A 112 -19.00 27.45 5.82
CA PRO A 112 -19.33 26.04 6.03
C PRO A 112 -18.65 25.07 5.05
N TYR A 113 -17.65 25.49 4.27
CA TYR A 113 -17.00 24.66 3.27
C TYR A 113 -16.06 23.64 3.93
N GLN A 114 -16.67 22.67 4.59
CA GLN A 114 -16.10 21.35 4.85
C GLN A 114 -16.95 20.39 4.01
N GLN A 115 -16.42 19.98 2.86
CA GLN A 115 -16.90 18.77 2.19
C GLN A 115 -16.41 17.55 2.98
#